data_AF-A0A820CS44-F1
#
_entry.id   AF-A0A820CS44-F1
#
_cell.length_a   1.000
_cell.length_b   1.000
_cell.length_c   1.000
_cell.angle_alpha   90.00
_cell.angle_beta   90.00
_cell.angle_gamma   90.00
#
_symmetry.space_group_name_H-M   'P 1'
#
loop_
_entity.id
_entity.type
_entity.pdbx_description
1 polymer ?
#
loop_
_entity_poly.entity_id
_entity_poly.type
_entity_poly.pdbx_seq_one_letter_code
_entity_poly.pdbx_strand_id
1 'polypeptide(L)'
;MKTLTLILMINKKTLTLILMLMFSLIININELRFYHEQSRPDRDSYVKVNWQNIQSDMAFNFDKYDNTVVNTLNTPYDYASIMHYEKTAFSINYLPAIEPTQTNKKIGQRY
;
A
#
# COMPACT_ATOMS: atom_id res chain seq x y z
N MET A 1 13.09 -1.12 33.51
CA MET A 1 13.18 -0.46 32.18
C MET A 1 13.38 -1.41 30.99
N LYS A 2 14.00 -2.60 31.11
CA LYS A 2 14.21 -3.51 29.96
C LYS A 2 12.97 -4.27 29.47
N THR A 3 12.00 -4.52 30.35
CA THR A 3 10.81 -5.34 30.08
C THR A 3 9.76 -4.64 29.20
N LEU A 4 9.59 -3.32 29.36
CA LEU A 4 8.61 -2.54 28.59
C LEU A 4 9.02 -2.42 27.10
N THR A 5 10.32 -2.24 26.84
CA THR A 5 10.88 -2.17 25.49
C THR A 5 10.76 -3.51 24.75
N LEU A 6 10.93 -4.63 25.46
CA LEU A 6 10.79 -5.96 24.87
C LEU A 6 9.33 -6.27 24.48
N ILE A 7 8.35 -5.89 25.31
CA ILE A 7 6.92 -6.03 25.01
C ILE A 7 6.52 -5.15 23.81
N LEU A 8 7.01 -3.90 23.75
CA LEU A 8 6.83 -3.02 22.58
C LEU A 8 7.46 -3.58 21.31
N MET A 9 8.66 -4.19 21.40
CA MET A 9 9.32 -4.83 20.26
C MET A 9 8.59 -6.10 19.79
N ILE A 10 8.07 -6.90 20.71
CA ILE A 10 7.25 -8.08 20.40
C ILE A 10 5.96 -7.63 19.69
N ASN A 11 5.24 -6.65 20.25
CA ASN A 11 4.02 -6.12 19.61
C ASN A 11 4.30 -5.49 18.24
N LYS A 12 5.42 -4.78 18.06
CA LYS A 12 5.81 -4.22 16.76
C LYS A 12 6.13 -5.32 15.75
N LYS A 13 6.87 -6.37 16.14
CA LYS A 13 7.16 -7.52 15.26
C LYS A 13 5.91 -8.33 14.92
N THR A 14 5.03 -8.56 15.88
CA THR A 14 3.75 -9.25 15.65
C THR A 14 2.82 -8.41 14.78
N LEU A 15 2.81 -7.08 14.94
CA LEU A 15 2.06 -6.17 14.06
C LEU A 15 2.65 -6.15 12.65
N THR A 16 3.98 -6.08 12.50
CA THR A 16 4.65 -6.20 11.20
C THR A 16 4.38 -7.56 10.57
N LEU A 17 4.35 -8.64 11.34
CA LEU A 17 4.04 -9.98 10.84
C LEU A 17 2.56 -10.11 10.43
N ILE A 18 1.63 -9.53 11.20
CA ILE A 18 0.20 -9.47 10.84
C ILE A 18 0.01 -8.59 9.60
N LEU A 19 0.74 -7.48 9.48
CA LEU A 19 0.78 -6.67 8.25
C LEU A 19 1.33 -7.52 7.10
N MET A 20 2.48 -8.18 7.24
CA MET A 20 3.04 -9.07 6.20
C MET A 20 2.11 -10.22 5.82
N LEU A 21 1.33 -10.76 6.77
CA LEU A 21 0.32 -11.78 6.53
C LEU A 21 -0.94 -11.22 5.85
N MET A 22 -1.39 -10.01 6.20
CA MET A 22 -2.46 -9.29 5.48
C MET A 22 -2.03 -8.89 4.06
N PHE A 23 -0.75 -8.59 3.87
CA PHE A 23 -0.11 -8.35 2.57
C PHE A 23 0.01 -9.64 1.74
N SER A 24 0.26 -10.78 2.38
CA SER A 24 0.29 -12.09 1.73
C SER A 24 -1.11 -12.63 1.39
N LEU A 25 -2.15 -12.20 2.12
CA LEU A 25 -3.53 -12.64 1.91
C LEU A 25 -4.20 -12.06 0.65
N ILE A 26 -3.64 -10.98 0.08
CA ILE A 26 -4.12 -10.37 -1.17
C ILE A 26 -3.47 -11.01 -2.42
N ILE A 27 -2.41 -11.82 -2.22
CA ILE A 27 -1.63 -12.42 -3.31
C ILE A 27 -2.14 -13.82 -3.71
N ASN A 28 -3.03 -14.45 -2.93
CA ASN A 28 -3.52 -15.81 -3.21
C ASN A 28 -5.04 -15.97 -3.02
N ILE A 29 -5.83 -15.24 -3.81
CA ILE A 29 -7.19 -15.70 -4.13
C ILE A 29 -7.15 -16.20 -5.57
N ASN A 30 -7.14 -17.52 -5.67
CA ASN A 30 -6.65 -18.34 -6.76
C ASN A 30 -7.54 -18.33 -8.03
N GLU A 31 -7.96 -17.15 -8.52
CA GLU A 31 -8.44 -16.91 -9.91
C GLU A 31 -8.89 -15.45 -10.20
N LEU A 32 -8.99 -14.56 -9.20
CA LEU A 32 -9.13 -13.11 -9.41
C LEU A 32 -7.96 -12.40 -8.72
N ARG A 33 -6.92 -12.06 -9.50
CA ARG A 33 -5.73 -11.34 -9.02
C ARG A 33 -6.07 -9.88 -8.72
N PHE A 34 -6.68 -9.61 -7.57
CA PHE A 34 -6.90 -8.25 -7.09
C PHE A 34 -5.62 -7.70 -6.47
N TYR A 35 -4.83 -6.99 -7.27
CA TYR A 35 -3.71 -6.22 -6.76
C TYR A 35 -4.20 -4.93 -6.10
N HIS A 36 -3.33 -4.29 -5.32
CA HIS A 36 -3.64 -2.97 -4.80
C HIS A 36 -3.85 -1.96 -5.93
N GLU A 37 -4.80 -1.03 -5.73
CA GLU A 37 -5.15 -0.04 -6.76
C GLU A 37 -3.92 0.79 -7.19
N GLN A 38 -3.05 1.14 -6.23
CA GLN A 38 -1.82 1.88 -6.53
C GLN A 38 -0.74 1.07 -7.26
N SER A 39 -0.91 -0.24 -7.40
CA SER A 39 0.01 -1.10 -8.16
C SER A 39 -0.39 -1.25 -9.62
N ARG A 40 -1.48 -0.60 -10.05
CA ARG A 40 -1.89 -0.59 -11.46
C ARG A 40 -0.79 -0.04 -12.38
N PRO A 41 -0.70 -0.53 -13.62
CA PRO A 41 0.28 -0.05 -14.60
C PRO A 41 0.12 1.45 -14.93
N ASP A 42 -1.12 1.96 -14.89
CA ASP A 42 -1.49 3.35 -15.20
C ASP A 42 -1.47 4.29 -13.99
N ARG A 43 -1.07 3.82 -12.79
CA ARG A 43 -1.19 4.56 -11.53
C ARG A 43 -0.48 5.93 -11.53
N ASP A 44 0.62 6.09 -12.26
CA ASP A 44 1.38 7.34 -12.27
C ASP A 44 0.62 8.52 -12.91
N SER A 45 -0.48 8.26 -13.62
CA SER A 45 -1.40 9.31 -14.10
C SER A 45 -2.30 9.87 -12.99
N TYR A 46 -2.47 9.14 -11.88
CA TYR A 46 -3.46 9.39 -10.85
C TYR A 46 -2.83 9.67 -9.48
N VAL A 47 -1.69 9.05 -9.20
CA VAL A 47 -0.99 9.16 -7.92
C VAL A 47 0.51 9.30 -8.12
N LYS A 48 1.16 10.02 -7.20
CA LYS A 48 2.60 10.14 -7.10
C LYS A 48 3.08 9.35 -5.89
N VAL A 49 4.06 8.48 -6.09
CA VAL A 49 4.79 7.80 -5.01
C VAL A 49 5.99 8.64 -4.61
N ASN A 50 6.08 9.01 -3.33
CA ASN A 50 7.19 9.75 -2.74
C ASN A 50 8.17 8.75 -2.13
N TRP A 51 9.01 8.13 -2.97
CA TRP A 51 9.95 7.07 -2.59
C TRP A 51 10.85 7.43 -1.40
N GLN A 52 11.29 8.69 -1.31
CA GLN A 52 12.11 9.19 -0.22
C GLN A 52 11.40 9.20 1.15
N ASN A 53 10.07 9.12 1.16
CA ASN A 53 9.25 9.08 2.35
C ASN A 53 8.86 7.65 2.74
N ILE A 54 9.33 6.62 2.03
CA ILE A 54 8.95 5.22 2.26
C ILE A 54 10.11 4.48 2.94
N GLN A 55 9.79 3.63 3.92
CA GLN A 55 10.77 2.74 4.54
C GLN A 55 11.42 1.85 3.48
N SER A 56 12.76 1.83 3.42
CA SER A 56 13.49 1.20 2.31
C SER A 56 13.19 -0.29 2.15
N ASP A 57 12.98 -0.99 3.27
CA ASP A 57 12.60 -2.41 3.33
C ASP A 57 11.13 -2.66 2.96
N MET A 58 10.33 -1.61 2.77
CA MET A 58 8.91 -1.66 2.41
C MET A 58 8.61 -1.06 1.03
N ALA A 59 9.63 -0.55 0.31
CA ALA A 59 9.44 0.13 -0.97
C ALA A 59 8.75 -0.75 -2.03
N PHE A 60 9.04 -2.07 -2.02
CA PHE A 60 8.45 -3.04 -2.95
C PHE A 60 6.92 -3.07 -2.93
N ASN A 61 6.28 -2.64 -1.84
CA ASN A 61 4.81 -2.58 -1.73
C ASN A 61 4.18 -1.50 -2.64
N PHE A 62 5.00 -0.61 -3.21
CA PHE A 62 4.59 0.42 -4.15
C PHE A 62 4.99 0.09 -5.60
N ASP A 63 5.46 -1.12 -5.87
CA ASP A 63 5.78 -1.53 -7.23
C ASP A 63 4.53 -1.58 -8.10
N LYS A 64 4.72 -1.26 -9.38
CA LYS A 64 3.69 -1.43 -10.42
C LYS A 64 3.80 -2.82 -11.00
N TYR A 65 2.66 -3.35 -11.40
CA TYR A 65 2.59 -4.51 -12.27
C TYR A 65 2.28 -4.07 -13.69
N ASP A 66 2.80 -4.81 -14.67
CA ASP A 66 2.50 -4.56 -16.08
C ASP A 66 1.10 -5.09 -16.47
N ASN A 67 0.69 -4.79 -17.70
CA ASN A 67 -0.60 -5.22 -18.26
C ASN A 67 -0.72 -6.74 -18.47
N THR A 68 0.39 -7.50 -18.38
CA THR A 68 0.37 -8.97 -18.45
C THR A 68 0.03 -9.60 -17.10
N VAL A 69 0.24 -8.84 -16.01
CA VAL A 69 0.02 -9.27 -14.64
C VAL A 69 -1.29 -8.69 -14.07
N VAL A 70 -1.57 -7.41 -14.33
CA VAL A 70 -2.78 -6.69 -13.93
C VAL A 70 -3.60 -6.33 -15.18
N ASN A 71 -4.84 -6.78 -15.22
CA ASN A 71 -5.82 -6.30 -16.20
C ASN A 71 -6.74 -5.28 -15.52
N THR A 72 -6.77 -4.04 -16.01
CA THR A 72 -7.64 -2.98 -15.48
C THR A 72 -9.12 -3.20 -15.83
N LEU A 73 -9.43 -4.18 -16.70
CA LEU A 73 -10.77 -4.47 -17.21
C LEU A 73 -11.45 -3.24 -17.83
N ASN A 74 -10.65 -2.31 -18.36
CA ASN A 74 -11.09 -0.99 -18.83
C ASN A 74 -11.85 -0.15 -17.78
N THR A 75 -11.60 -0.42 -16.50
CA THR A 75 -12.19 0.36 -15.41
C THR A 75 -11.33 1.60 -15.11
N PRO A 76 -11.96 2.75 -14.78
CA PRO A 76 -11.24 3.93 -14.31
C PRO A 76 -10.42 3.64 -13.05
N TYR A 77 -9.40 4.45 -12.80
CA TYR A 77 -8.67 4.40 -11.53
C TYR A 77 -9.57 4.81 -10.36
N ASP A 78 -9.69 3.95 -9.35
CA ASP A 78 -10.59 4.17 -8.23
C ASP A 78 -9.84 4.61 -6.97
N TYR A 79 -9.76 5.93 -6.75
CA TYR A 79 -9.24 6.49 -5.50
C TYR A 79 -10.00 6.00 -4.26
N ALA A 80 -11.27 5.62 -4.41
CA ALA A 80 -12.15 5.14 -3.35
C ALA A 80 -11.99 3.63 -3.05
N SER A 81 -11.18 2.92 -3.85
CA SER A 81 -11.00 1.47 -3.75
C SER A 81 -10.52 1.07 -2.36
N ILE A 82 -11.20 0.09 -1.76
CA ILE A 82 -10.79 -0.51 -0.47
C ILE A 82 -9.37 -1.10 -0.53
N MET A 83 -8.89 -1.40 -1.75
CA MET A 83 -7.56 -1.93 -2.02
C MET A 83 -6.49 -0.84 -2.18
N HIS A 84 -6.87 0.44 -2.23
CA HIS A 84 -5.94 1.57 -2.34
C HIS A 84 -5.27 1.85 -0.99
N TYR A 85 -3.95 2.10 -1.00
CA TYR A 85 -3.23 2.53 0.19
C TYR A 85 -3.64 3.92 0.66
N GLU A 86 -3.55 4.11 1.98
CA GLU A 86 -3.59 5.43 2.59
C GLU A 86 -2.33 6.24 2.31
N LYS A 87 -2.45 7.56 2.50
CA LYS A 87 -1.40 8.55 2.24
C LYS A 87 -0.07 8.23 2.95
N THR A 88 -0.15 7.64 4.13
CA THR A 88 0.97 7.41 5.07
C THR A 88 1.44 5.96 5.15
N ALA A 89 0.93 5.07 4.28
CA ALA A 89 1.32 3.67 4.26
C ALA A 89 2.85 3.53 4.18
N PHE A 90 3.45 2.76 5.09
CA PHE A 90 4.90 2.53 5.16
C PHE A 90 5.78 3.79 5.21
N SER A 91 5.21 4.91 5.64
CA SER A 91 5.91 6.18 5.66
C SER A 91 7.03 6.22 6.68
N ILE A 92 8.02 7.06 6.39
CA ILE A 92 9.00 7.58 7.32
C ILE A 92 8.40 8.85 7.94
N ASN A 93 8.35 8.89 9.28
CA ASN A 93 7.89 10.05 10.05
C ASN A 93 6.48 10.55 9.68
N TYR A 94 5.56 9.66 9.30
CA TYR A 94 4.18 10.01 8.89
C TYR A 94 4.12 10.98 7.71
N LEU A 95 5.20 11.11 6.94
CA LEU A 95 5.21 11.89 5.72
C LEU A 95 4.42 11.18 4.62
N PRO A 96 3.84 11.92 3.66
CA PRO A 96 3.11 11.31 2.56
C PRO A 96 3.97 10.35 1.74
N ALA A 97 3.64 9.07 1.74
CA ALA A 97 4.24 8.04 0.87
C ALA A 97 3.61 8.04 -0.52
N ILE A 98 2.31 8.32 -0.60
CA ILE A 98 1.55 8.35 -1.85
C ILE A 98 0.52 9.48 -1.82
N GLU A 99 0.41 10.23 -2.90
CA GLU A 99 -0.50 11.38 -3.01
C GLU A 99 -1.23 11.39 -4.35
N PRO A 100 -2.54 11.70 -4.39
CA PRO A 100 -3.23 11.96 -5.64
C PRO A 100 -2.61 13.13 -6.40
N THR A 101 -2.55 13.02 -7.72
CA THR A 101 -2.15 14.14 -8.60
C THR A 101 -3.18 15.26 -8.57
N GLN A 102 -4.44 14.96 -8.27
CA GLN A 102 -5.53 15.91 -8.10
C GLN A 102 -5.82 16.17 -6.61
N THR A 103 -5.78 17.44 -6.19
CA THR A 103 -5.86 17.85 -4.78
C THR A 103 -7.19 17.55 -4.09
N ASN A 104 -8.28 17.38 -4.85
CA ASN A 104 -9.61 17.08 -4.31
C ASN A 104 -9.90 15.59 -4.11
N LYS A 105 -8.96 14.70 -4.48
CA LYS A 105 -9.13 13.24 -4.33
C LYS A 105 -8.63 12.77 -2.97
N LYS A 106 -9.33 11.77 -2.42
CA LYS A 106 -9.00 11.11 -1.14
C LYS A 106 -8.74 9.63 -1.39
N ILE A 107 -7.82 9.05 -0.63
CA ILE A 107 -7.37 7.66 -0.75
C ILE A 107 -7.25 7.01 0.63
N GLY A 108 -7.31 5.67 0.71
CA GLY A 108 -7.08 4.90 1.94
C GLY A 108 -8.24 4.83 2.93
N GLN A 109 -9.44 5.20 2.49
CA GLN A 109 -10.69 4.93 3.20
C GLN A 109 -10.82 3.46 3.63
N ARG A 110 -11.26 3.25 4.87
CA ARG A 110 -11.70 1.95 5.40
C ARG A 110 -12.99 2.25 6.17
N TYR A 111 -14.13 1.92 5.56
CA TYR A 111 -15.46 2.14 6.15
C TYR A 111 -15.93 0.88 6.88
#